data_AF-A0A8B7TX06-F1
#
_entry.id   AF-A0A8B7TX06-F1
#
_cell.length_a   1.000
_cell.length_b   1.000
_cell.length_c   1.000
_cell.angle_alpha   90.00
_cell.angle_beta   90.00
_cell.angle_gamma   90.00
#
_symmetry.space_group_name_H-M   'P 1'
#
loop_
_entity.id
_entity.type
_entity.pdbx_description
1 polymer ?
#
loop_
_entity_poly.entity_id
_entity_poly.type
_entity_poly.pdbx_seq_one_letter_code
_entity_poly.pdbx_strand_id
1 'polypeptide(L)' 'MEPVNYERVREYSQKVLDQQPDNAKALYRAGVAFFHLQDYDQARQYLLAAVSRQPKGE' A
#
# COMPACT_ATOMS: atom_id res chain seq x y z
N MET A 1 3.25 22.31 7.94
CA MET A 1 3.36 20.93 7.44
C MET A 1 2.06 20.61 6.73
N GLU A 2 2.09 20.42 5.42
CA GLU A 2 0.88 20.01 4.68
C GLU A 2 0.43 18.62 5.16
N PRO A 3 -0.88 18.38 5.32
CA PRO A 3 -1.38 17.05 5.65
C PRO A 3 -0.97 16.07 4.55
N VAL A 4 -0.51 14.89 4.94
CA VAL A 4 -0.18 13.82 3.98
C VAL A 4 -1.44 13.51 3.19
N ASN A 5 -1.39 13.73 1.87
CA ASN A 5 -2.51 13.40 0.99
C ASN A 5 -2.48 11.90 0.67
N TYR A 6 -3.24 11.12 1.44
CA TYR A 6 -3.32 9.67 1.28
C TYR A 6 -4.00 9.24 -0.03
N GLU A 7 -4.85 10.08 -0.64
CA GLU A 7 -5.37 9.79 -1.99
C GLU A 7 -4.24 9.77 -3.02
N ARG A 8 -3.35 10.76 -2.99
CA ARG A 8 -2.15 10.76 -3.86
C ARG A 8 -1.27 9.54 -3.59
N VAL A 9 -1.08 9.16 -2.32
CA VAL A 9 -0.31 7.95 -1.98
C VAL A 9 -0.96 6.71 -2.56
N ARG A 10 -2.29 6.59 -2.50
CA ARG A 10 -3.06 5.51 -3.10
C ARG A 10 -2.83 5.46 -4.61
N GLU A 11 -3.01 6.57 -5.31
CA GLU A 11 -2.84 6.65 -6.77
C GLU A 11 -1.41 6.29 -7.20
N TYR A 12 -0.40 6.87 -6.55
CA TYR A 12 1.00 6.55 -6.88
C TYR A 12 1.32 5.08 -6.60
N SER A 13 0.85 4.54 -5.47
CA SER A 13 1.07 3.14 -5.13
C SER A 13 0.41 2.22 -6.14
N GLN A 14 -0.81 2.53 -6.59
CA GLN A 14 -1.51 1.78 -7.66
C GLN A 14 -0.76 1.83 -8.99
N LYS A 15 -0.20 2.98 -9.38
CA LYS A 15 0.66 3.07 -10.59
C LYS A 15 1.90 2.20 -10.49
N VAL A 16 2.51 2.10 -9.31
CA VAL A 16 3.66 1.19 -9.11
C VAL A 16 3.21 -0.27 -9.17
N LEU A 17 2.05 -0.59 -8.60
CA LEU A 17 1.50 -1.95 -8.62
C LEU A 17 1.06 -2.40 -10.01
N ASP A 18 0.65 -1.48 -10.88
CA ASP A 18 0.37 -1.76 -12.29
C ASP A 18 1.61 -2.28 -13.03
N GLN A 19 2.77 -1.67 -12.76
CA GLN A 19 4.04 -2.10 -13.36
C GLN A 19 4.71 -3.25 -12.59
N GLN A 20 4.52 -3.28 -11.27
CA GLN A 20 5.16 -4.22 -10.36
C GLN A 20 4.13 -4.70 -9.33
N PRO A 21 3.24 -5.64 -9.70
CA PRO A 21 2.18 -6.13 -8.83
C PRO A 21 2.71 -6.83 -7.57
N ASP A 22 3.95 -7.31 -7.62
CA ASP A 22 4.65 -7.98 -6.52
C ASP A 22 5.39 -7.01 -5.56
N ASN A 23 5.34 -5.70 -5.82
CA ASN A 23 6.14 -4.75 -5.06
C ASN A 23 5.61 -4.59 -3.63
N ALA A 24 6.24 -5.30 -2.69
CA ALA A 24 5.85 -5.29 -1.28
C ALA A 24 5.84 -3.88 -0.64
N LYS A 25 6.72 -2.97 -1.08
CA LYS A 25 6.73 -1.58 -0.60
C LYS A 25 5.52 -0.81 -1.12
N ALA A 26 5.13 -1.01 -2.38
CA ALA A 26 3.95 -0.38 -2.96
C ALA A 26 2.66 -0.94 -2.35
N LEU A 27 2.58 -2.25 -2.12
CA LEU A 27 1.47 -2.89 -1.41
C LEU A 27 1.33 -2.32 0.01
N TYR A 28 2.44 -2.16 0.74
CA TYR A 28 2.42 -1.57 2.08
C TYR A 28 1.94 -0.11 2.06
N ARG A 29 2.47 0.71 1.14
CA ARG A 29 2.07 2.12 0.99
C ARG A 29 0.61 2.27 0.59
N ALA A 30 0.10 1.41 -0.29
CA ALA A 30 -1.31 1.35 -0.64
C ALA A 30 -2.15 1.01 0.61
N GLY A 31 -1.78 -0.02 1.35
CA GLY A 31 -2.49 -0.43 2.56
C GLY A 31 -2.55 0.65 3.65
N VAL A 32 -1.45 1.34 3.90
CA VAL A 32 -1.41 2.50 4.81
C VAL A 32 -2.29 3.64 4.29
N ALA A 33 -2.25 3.94 2.98
CA ALA A 33 -3.11 4.97 2.40
C ALA A 33 -4.59 4.65 2.60
N PHE A 34 -5.03 3.43 2.28
CA PHE A 34 -6.41 2.99 2.50
C PHE A 34 -6.81 3.02 3.98
N PHE A 35 -5.90 2.69 4.91
CA PHE A 35 -6.17 2.78 6.35
C PHE A 35 -6.50 4.22 6.78
N HIS A 36 -5.73 5.19 6.29
CA HIS A 36 -5.97 6.61 6.56
C HIS A 36 -7.19 7.17 5.82
N LEU A 37 -7.58 6.57 4.70
CA LEU A 37 -8.83 6.86 3.99
C LEU A 37 -10.05 6.15 4.61
N GLN A 38 -9.87 5.48 5.76
CA GLN A 38 -10.90 4.73 6.50
C GLN A 38 -11.45 3.51 5.73
N ASP A 39 -10.76 3.08 4.69
CA ASP A 39 -11.12 1.94 3.86
C ASP A 39 -10.39 0.69 4.36
N TYR A 40 -10.81 0.21 5.53
CA TYR A 40 -10.09 -0.80 6.29
C TYR A 40 -10.05 -2.17 5.62
N ASP A 41 -11.04 -2.49 4.78
CA ASP A 41 -11.08 -3.75 4.05
C ASP A 41 -9.95 -3.82 3.01
N GLN A 42 -9.85 -2.80 2.15
CA GLN A 42 -8.75 -2.65 1.21
C GLN A 42 -7.41 -2.54 1.93
N ALA A 43 -7.33 -1.74 3.00
CA ALA A 43 -6.12 -1.60 3.80
C ALA A 43 -5.58 -2.96 4.26
N ARG A 44 -6.46 -3.80 4.82
CA ARG A 44 -6.11 -5.13 5.28
C ARG A 44 -5.65 -6.03 4.14
N GLN A 45 -6.34 -6.02 3.00
CA GLN A 45 -5.94 -6.81 1.83
C GLN A 45 -4.54 -6.44 1.34
N TYR A 46 -4.27 -5.14 1.16
CA TYR A 46 -2.97 -4.65 0.70
C TYR A 46 -1.84 -4.89 1.71
N LEU A 47 -2.10 -4.70 3.01
CA LEU A 47 -1.11 -4.98 4.06
C LEU A 47 -0.77 -6.47 4.17
N LEU A 48 -1.77 -7.35 4.07
CA LEU A 48 -1.54 -8.80 4.06
C LEU A 48 -0.75 -9.25 2.83
N ALA A 49 -1.09 -8.72 1.66
CA ALA A 49 -0.33 -8.96 0.44
C ALA A 49 1.12 -8.47 0.59
N ALA A 50 1.34 -7.28 1.16
CA ALA A 50 2.67 -6.74 1.41
C ALA A 50 3.51 -7.68 2.30
N VAL A 51 2.93 -8.19 3.39
CA VAL A 51 3.63 -9.12 4.30
C VAL A 51 3.91 -10.45 3.61
N SER A 52 2.98 -10.95 2.80
CA SER A 52 3.19 -12.19 2.03
C SER A 52 4.31 -12.06 0.99
N ARG A 53 4.59 -10.84 0.50
CA ARG A 53 5.60 -10.57 -0.54
C ARG A 53 6.88 -9.96 -0.01
N GLN A 54 6.96 -9.58 1.26
CA GLN A 54 8.25 -9.40 1.91
C GLN A 54 8.78 -10.80 2.24
N PRO A 55 9.84 -11.29 1.56
CA PRO A 55 10.61 -12.36 2.16
C PRO A 55 11.12 -11.81 3.48
N LYS A 56 10.74 -12.44 4.60
CA LYS A 56 11.49 -12.30 5.85
C LYS A 56 12.93 -12.72 5.49
N GLY A 57 13.80 -11.74 5.27
CA GLY A 57 15.23 -11.97 5.39
C GLY A 57 15.46 -12.49 6.80
N GLU A 58 16.09 -13.67 6.88
CA GLU A 58 16.58 -14.30 8.10
C GLU A 58 17.41 -13.35 8.97
#